data_AF-B2KBB1-F1
#
_entry.id   AF-B2KBB1-F1
#
_cell.length_a   1.000
_cell.length_b   1.000
_cell.length_c   1.000
_cell.angle_alpha   90.00
_cell.angle_beta   90.00
_cell.angle_gamma   90.00
#
_symmetry.space_group_name_H-M   'P 1'
#
loop_
_entity.id
_entity.type
_entity.pdbx_description
1 polymer ?
#
loop_
_entity_poly.entity_id
_entity_poly.type
_entity_poly.pdbx_seq_one_letter_code
_entity_poly.pdbx_strand_id
1 'polypeptide(L)'
;MKKGFTLIELMVVVLIIAILSSVALPLYTRTVERARAAEAISVTASLEKASQAYYAQYSLCDAKITDLAIKLPELTKTTVGSLTVLKGKDFNYYTEPSTNWCFVAGERTLADTDRNYRIIAFANAGPAGQPYKGKIMCEADKSKSGANKFCQSITGKTAVTCAHASGKNCYIIS
;
A
#
# COMPACT_ATOMS: atom_id res chain seq x y z
N MET A 1 -13.27 -42.95 38.48
CA MET A 1 -13.81 -41.60 38.73
C MET A 1 -13.14 -40.63 37.75
N LYS A 2 -13.89 -40.01 36.83
CA LYS A 2 -13.34 -39.00 35.92
C LYS A 2 -13.07 -37.74 36.73
N LYS A 3 -11.80 -37.31 36.83
CA LYS A 3 -11.44 -35.98 37.38
C LYS A 3 -12.06 -34.92 36.46
N GLY A 4 -13.07 -34.22 36.96
CA GLY A 4 -13.66 -33.06 36.28
C GLY A 4 -12.76 -31.85 36.45
N PHE A 5 -12.65 -31.05 35.39
CA PHE A 5 -11.99 -29.74 35.42
C PHE A 5 -12.75 -28.82 36.40
N THR A 6 -12.03 -28.04 37.21
CA THR A 6 -12.69 -27.14 38.15
C THR A 6 -13.15 -25.86 37.45
N LEU A 7 -14.32 -25.33 37.84
CA LEU A 7 -14.82 -24.04 37.33
C LEU A 7 -13.84 -22.89 37.59
N ILE A 8 -13.10 -22.96 38.71
CA ILE A 8 -12.11 -21.95 39.08
C ILE A 8 -10.87 -22.01 38.20
N GLU A 9 -10.39 -23.19 37.79
CA GLU A 9 -9.30 -23.30 36.81
C GLU A 9 -9.69 -22.63 35.50
N LEU A 10 -10.91 -22.84 35.04
CA LEU A 10 -11.37 -22.29 33.77
C LEU A 10 -11.50 -20.76 33.86
N MET A 11 -11.94 -20.21 34.99
CA MET A 11 -12.03 -18.76 35.20
C MET A 11 -10.67 -18.07 35.17
N VAL A 12 -9.65 -18.63 35.83
CA VAL A 12 -8.30 -18.04 35.84
C VAL A 12 -7.67 -18.09 34.44
N VAL A 13 -7.87 -19.19 33.70
CA VAL A 13 -7.37 -19.32 32.32
C VAL A 13 -7.98 -18.26 31.41
N VAL A 14 -9.30 -18.06 31.47
CA VAL A 14 -9.97 -17.03 30.65
C VAL A 14 -9.49 -15.63 31.03
N LEU A 15 -9.26 -15.36 32.32
CA LEU A 15 -8.73 -14.08 32.79
C LEU A 15 -7.33 -13.79 32.23
N ILE A 16 -6.44 -14.78 32.24
CA ILE A 16 -5.08 -14.64 31.68
C ILE A 16 -5.14 -14.42 30.16
N ILE A 17 -5.97 -15.19 29.44
CA ILE A 17 -6.15 -15.02 27.98
C ILE A 17 -6.67 -13.61 27.66
N ALA A 18 -7.61 -13.08 28.45
CA ALA A 18 -8.15 -11.74 28.25
C ALA A 18 -7.05 -10.66 28.31
N ILE A 19 -6.17 -10.71 29.32
CA ILE A 19 -5.07 -9.76 29.48
C ILE A 19 -4.10 -9.84 28.28
N LEU A 20 -3.65 -11.05 27.93
CA LEU A 20 -2.71 -11.25 26.82
C LEU A 20 -3.31 -10.79 25.47
N SER A 21 -4.60 -11.05 25.25
CA SER A 21 -5.28 -10.69 24.01
C SER A 21 -5.31 -9.18 23.76
N SER A 22 -5.43 -8.37 24.81
CA SER A 22 -5.53 -6.91 24.71
C SER A 22 -4.28 -6.26 24.09
N VAL A 23 -3.10 -6.86 24.32
CA VAL A 23 -1.83 -6.37 23.78
C VAL A 23 -1.45 -7.09 22.48
N ALA A 24 -1.75 -8.39 22.38
CA ALA A 24 -1.35 -9.20 21.24
C ALA A 24 -2.09 -8.84 19.94
N LEU A 25 -3.41 -8.58 20.01
CA LEU A 25 -4.23 -8.28 18.83
C LEU A 25 -3.81 -7.00 18.07
N PRO A 26 -3.63 -5.83 18.71
CA PRO A 26 -3.20 -4.63 18.00
C PRO A 26 -1.80 -4.77 17.41
N LEU A 27 -0.90 -5.52 18.06
CA LEU A 27 0.42 -5.80 17.51
C LEU A 27 0.33 -6.71 16.27
N TYR A 28 -0.43 -7.80 16.37
CA TYR A 28 -0.61 -8.75 15.28
C TYR A 28 -1.19 -8.09 14.02
N THR A 29 -2.25 -7.28 14.18
CA THR A 29 -2.88 -6.57 13.04
C THR A 29 -1.91 -5.61 12.34
N ARG A 30 -1.03 -4.92 13.07
CA ARG A 30 0.01 -4.08 12.48
C ARG A 30 1.06 -4.88 11.71
N THR A 31 1.48 -6.01 12.25
CA THR A 31 2.46 -6.89 11.57
C THR A 31 1.90 -7.46 10.26
N VAL A 32 0.63 -7.90 10.28
CA VAL A 32 -0.07 -8.37 9.08
C VAL A 32 -0.18 -7.25 8.04
N GLU A 33 -0.52 -6.03 8.45
CA GLU A 33 -0.61 -4.90 7.50
C GLU A 33 0.76 -4.52 6.91
N ARG A 34 1.85 -4.63 7.69
CA ARG A 34 3.21 -4.46 7.14
C ARG A 34 3.57 -5.52 6.11
N ALA A 35 3.19 -6.78 6.36
CA ALA A 35 3.42 -7.86 5.39
C ALA A 35 2.66 -7.61 4.08
N ARG A 36 1.39 -7.16 4.18
CA ARG A 36 0.59 -6.77 3.01
C ARG A 36 1.20 -5.58 2.26
N ALA A 37 1.70 -4.57 2.98
CA ALA A 37 2.39 -3.44 2.36
C ALA A 37 3.69 -3.89 1.66
N ALA A 38 4.44 -4.83 2.21
CA ALA A 38 5.64 -5.37 1.57
C ALA A 38 5.32 -6.10 0.26
N GLU A 39 4.21 -6.86 0.23
CA GLU A 39 3.70 -7.46 -1.00
C GLU A 39 3.31 -6.39 -2.02
N ALA A 40 2.58 -5.36 -1.60
CA ALA A 40 2.20 -4.25 -2.47
C ALA A 40 3.41 -3.49 -3.02
N ILE A 41 4.47 -3.30 -2.24
CA ILE A 41 5.73 -2.71 -2.70
C ILE A 41 6.34 -3.55 -3.83
N SER A 42 6.35 -4.88 -3.70
CA SER A 42 6.86 -5.79 -4.74
C SER A 42 6.03 -5.72 -6.02
N VAL A 43 4.70 -5.69 -5.88
CA VAL A 43 3.78 -5.55 -7.02
C VAL A 43 3.95 -4.19 -7.70
N THR A 44 4.00 -3.10 -6.94
CA THR A 44 4.21 -1.75 -7.47
C THR A 44 5.58 -1.63 -8.14
N ALA A 45 6.64 -2.26 -7.62
CA ALA A 45 7.95 -2.31 -8.26
C ALA A 45 7.90 -3.01 -9.63
N SER A 46 7.10 -4.07 -9.74
CA SER A 46 6.90 -4.78 -11.00
C SER A 46 6.15 -3.90 -12.01
N LEU A 47 5.06 -3.25 -11.56
CA LEU A 47 4.29 -2.29 -12.36
C LEU A 47 5.15 -1.10 -12.81
N GLU A 48 6.01 -0.60 -11.94
CA GLU A 48 6.96 0.47 -12.26
C GLU A 48 7.87 0.06 -13.43
N LYS A 49 8.47 -1.14 -13.36
CA LYS A 49 9.33 -1.65 -14.43
C LYS A 49 8.59 -1.81 -15.76
N ALA A 50 7.36 -2.33 -15.74
CA ALA A 50 6.58 -2.43 -16.97
C ALA A 50 6.20 -1.05 -17.52
N SER A 51 5.86 -0.10 -16.64
CA SER A 51 5.56 1.28 -17.04
C SER A 51 6.81 1.98 -17.59
N GLN A 52 8.00 1.70 -17.03
CA GLN A 52 9.29 2.16 -17.57
C GLN A 52 9.54 1.60 -18.98
N ALA A 53 9.27 0.31 -19.20
CA ALA A 53 9.42 -0.32 -20.50
C ALA A 53 8.46 0.28 -21.54
N TYR A 54 7.20 0.51 -21.16
CA TYR A 54 6.21 1.18 -22.01
C TYR A 54 6.66 2.60 -22.37
N TYR A 55 7.10 3.38 -21.37
CA TYR A 55 7.61 4.73 -21.60
C TYR A 55 8.86 4.73 -22.50
N ALA A 56 9.76 3.77 -22.35
CA ALA A 56 10.93 3.64 -23.20
C ALA A 56 10.57 3.32 -24.67
N GLN A 57 9.47 2.61 -24.90
CA GLN A 57 9.01 2.24 -26.24
C GLN A 57 8.23 3.36 -26.93
N TYR A 58 7.32 4.01 -26.20
CA TYR A 58 6.36 4.96 -26.78
C TYR A 58 6.65 6.42 -26.45
N SER A 59 7.50 6.69 -25.46
CA SER A 59 7.73 8.04 -24.90
C SER A 59 6.45 8.72 -24.37
N LEU A 60 5.42 7.92 -24.05
CA LEU A 60 4.11 8.37 -23.56
C LEU A 60 3.83 7.78 -22.17
N CYS A 61 3.10 8.56 -21.36
CA CYS A 61 2.67 8.18 -20.01
C CYS A 61 1.15 7.96 -19.94
N ASP A 62 0.59 7.31 -20.97
CA ASP A 62 -0.83 7.01 -21.12
C ASP A 62 -1.16 5.52 -20.95
N ALA A 63 -0.16 4.70 -20.59
CA ALA A 63 -0.31 3.27 -20.38
C ALA A 63 -1.48 2.97 -19.44
N LYS A 64 -2.46 2.21 -19.91
CA LYS A 64 -3.45 1.61 -19.02
C LYS A 64 -2.78 0.45 -18.31
N ILE A 65 -3.27 0.12 -17.12
CA ILE A 65 -2.74 -1.04 -16.39
C ILE A 65 -2.87 -2.37 -17.16
N THR A 66 -3.75 -2.42 -18.17
CA THR A 66 -3.90 -3.57 -19.09
C THR A 66 -2.84 -3.64 -20.17
N ASP A 67 -2.24 -2.50 -20.49
CA ASP A 67 -1.21 -2.38 -21.53
C ASP A 67 0.15 -2.76 -20.95
N LEU A 68 0.27 -2.71 -19.63
CA LEU A 68 1.39 -3.28 -18.89
C LEU A 68 1.28 -4.80 -18.94
N ALA A 69 2.22 -5.47 -19.61
CA ALA A 69 2.27 -6.91 -19.82
C ALA A 69 2.61 -7.71 -18.53
N ILE A 70 1.93 -7.42 -17.43
CA ILE A 70 2.12 -8.07 -16.14
C ILE A 70 0.93 -8.98 -15.87
N LYS A 71 1.17 -10.28 -15.88
CA LYS A 71 0.22 -11.29 -15.38
C LYS A 71 0.49 -11.50 -13.89
N LEU A 72 -0.30 -10.84 -13.05
CA LEU A 72 -0.33 -11.15 -11.61
C LEU A 72 -1.51 -12.10 -11.36
N PRO A 73 -1.24 -13.35 -10.94
CA PRO A 73 -2.24 -14.43 -10.95
C PRO A 73 -3.43 -14.24 -9.99
N GLU A 74 -3.44 -13.18 -9.17
CA GLU A 74 -4.49 -12.94 -8.17
C GLU A 74 -5.21 -11.59 -8.34
N LEU A 75 -4.95 -10.87 -9.44
CA LEU A 75 -5.58 -9.58 -9.67
C LEU A 75 -6.75 -9.68 -10.64
N THR A 76 -7.92 -9.24 -10.20
CA THR A 76 -9.11 -9.15 -11.05
C THR A 76 -9.17 -7.78 -11.70
N LYS A 77 -9.28 -7.72 -13.02
CA LYS A 77 -9.51 -6.46 -13.73
C LYS A 77 -10.92 -5.93 -13.40
N THR A 78 -11.01 -4.68 -12.95
CA THR A 78 -12.27 -4.00 -12.67
C THR A 78 -12.17 -2.55 -13.16
N THR A 79 -13.28 -1.97 -13.59
CA THR A 79 -13.34 -0.56 -13.98
C THR A 79 -13.99 0.24 -12.85
N VAL A 80 -13.33 1.31 -12.39
CA VAL A 80 -13.85 2.26 -11.41
C VAL A 80 -13.94 3.63 -12.11
N GLY A 81 -15.16 4.07 -12.43
CA GLY A 81 -15.35 5.23 -13.30
C GLY A 81 -14.76 5.00 -14.69
N SER A 82 -13.87 5.88 -15.15
CA SER A 82 -13.15 5.73 -16.42
C SER A 82 -11.81 5.01 -16.29
N LEU A 83 -11.40 4.65 -15.07
CA LEU A 83 -10.10 4.06 -14.80
C LEU A 83 -10.18 2.53 -14.73
N THR A 84 -9.24 1.86 -15.39
CA THR A 84 -9.08 0.41 -15.25
C THR A 84 -8.14 0.12 -14.07
N VAL A 85 -8.61 -0.69 -13.14
CA VAL A 85 -7.93 -1.04 -11.90
C VAL A 85 -7.73 -2.55 -11.86
N LEU A 86 -6.56 -2.99 -11.40
CA LEU A 86 -6.32 -4.38 -11.02
C LEU A 86 -6.61 -4.54 -9.53
N LYS A 87 -7.74 -5.17 -9.22
CA LYS A 87 -8.21 -5.38 -7.86
C LYS A 87 -7.58 -6.64 -7.28
N GLY A 88 -6.73 -6.47 -6.28
CA GLY A 88 -6.26 -7.55 -5.42
C GLY A 88 -7.12 -7.69 -4.18
N LYS A 89 -6.74 -8.63 -3.32
CA LYS A 89 -7.43 -8.89 -2.04
C LYS A 89 -7.36 -7.69 -1.09
N ASP A 90 -6.18 -7.10 -0.95
CA ASP A 90 -5.93 -6.01 0.01
C ASP A 90 -5.67 -4.65 -0.67
N PHE A 91 -5.19 -4.66 -1.92
CA PHE A 91 -4.79 -3.46 -2.66
C PHE A 91 -5.45 -3.38 -4.04
N ASN A 92 -5.69 -2.16 -4.49
CA ASN A 92 -6.14 -1.84 -5.83
C ASN A 92 -5.00 -1.17 -6.59
N TYR A 93 -4.60 -1.72 -7.73
CA TYR A 93 -3.51 -1.18 -8.53
C TYR A 93 -4.03 -0.45 -9.76
N TYR A 94 -3.44 0.68 -10.09
CA TYR A 94 -3.79 1.46 -11.28
C TYR A 94 -2.61 2.30 -11.77
N THR A 95 -2.72 2.72 -13.03
CA THR A 95 -1.87 3.76 -13.61
C THR A 95 -2.69 5.05 -13.66
N GLU A 96 -2.08 6.19 -13.34
CA GLU A 96 -2.71 7.49 -13.61
C GLU A 96 -2.08 8.03 -14.90
N PRO A 97 -2.83 8.10 -16.02
CA PRO A 97 -2.30 8.67 -17.23
C PRO A 97 -2.01 10.16 -17.00
N SER A 98 -0.80 10.59 -17.30
CA SER A 98 -0.44 12.00 -17.23
C SER A 98 0.38 12.41 -18.45
N THR A 99 0.35 13.69 -18.79
CA THR A 99 1.08 14.21 -19.95
C THR A 99 2.60 14.25 -19.73
N ASN A 100 3.07 14.34 -18.49
CA ASN A 100 4.48 14.62 -18.19
C ASN A 100 5.18 13.56 -17.32
N TRP A 101 4.43 12.69 -16.64
CA TRP A 101 5.01 11.68 -15.75
C TRP A 101 4.20 10.38 -15.68
N CYS A 102 4.93 9.27 -15.61
CA CYS A 102 4.34 7.95 -15.63
C CYS A 102 4.19 7.46 -14.20
N PHE A 103 2.96 7.21 -13.76
CA PHE A 103 2.65 6.90 -12.37
C PHE A 103 1.94 5.56 -12.24
N VAL A 104 2.38 4.79 -11.26
CA VAL A 104 1.71 3.58 -10.81
C VAL A 104 1.40 3.70 -9.32
N ALA A 105 0.23 3.23 -8.92
CA ALA A 105 -0.16 3.18 -7.51
C ALA A 105 -0.76 1.81 -7.17
N GLY A 106 -0.47 1.36 -5.95
CA GLY A 106 -1.23 0.37 -5.20
C GLY A 106 -1.93 1.07 -4.04
N GLU A 107 -3.24 1.20 -4.11
CA GLU A 107 -4.05 1.86 -3.10
C GLU A 107 -4.61 0.87 -2.08
N ARG A 108 -4.46 1.23 -0.80
CA ARG A 108 -5.04 0.52 0.33
C ARG A 108 -6.26 1.26 0.84
N THR A 109 -7.43 0.65 0.66
CA THR A 109 -8.69 1.16 1.21
C THR A 109 -9.16 0.29 2.36
N LEU A 110 -9.32 0.90 3.54
CA LEU A 110 -9.79 0.30 4.78
C LEU A 110 -11.14 0.91 5.17
N ALA A 111 -11.91 0.18 5.99
CA ALA A 111 -13.16 0.71 6.57
C ALA A 111 -12.89 1.95 7.45
N ASP A 112 -11.77 1.92 8.16
CA ASP A 112 -11.24 3.09 8.85
C ASP A 112 -10.39 3.92 7.89
N THR A 113 -10.99 4.99 7.37
CA THR A 113 -10.35 5.85 6.37
C THR A 113 -9.10 6.58 6.88
N ASP A 114 -8.90 6.67 8.21
CA ASP A 114 -7.67 7.25 8.80
C ASP A 114 -6.42 6.44 8.47
N ARG A 115 -6.60 5.17 8.09
CA ARG A 115 -5.53 4.24 7.74
C ARG A 115 -5.37 4.01 6.24
N ASN A 116 -6.08 4.76 5.39
CA ASN A 116 -5.90 4.64 3.94
C ASN A 116 -4.57 5.26 3.50
N TYR A 117 -3.79 4.49 2.74
CA TYR A 117 -2.51 4.93 2.17
C TYR A 117 -2.35 4.36 0.77
N ARG A 118 -1.36 4.86 0.03
CA ARG A 118 -1.00 4.38 -1.31
C ARG A 118 0.48 4.04 -1.35
N ILE A 119 0.85 3.02 -2.10
CA ILE A 119 2.24 2.75 -2.46
C ILE A 119 2.40 3.17 -3.91
N ILE A 120 3.22 4.17 -4.15
CA ILE A 120 3.36 4.82 -5.45
C ILE A 120 4.77 4.64 -6.00
N ALA A 121 4.91 4.64 -7.32
CA ALA A 121 6.20 4.71 -7.99
C ALA A 121 6.07 5.48 -9.31
N PHE A 122 7.19 6.08 -9.73
CA PHE A 122 7.27 6.83 -10.98
C PHE A 122 8.17 6.10 -11.98
N ALA A 123 7.63 5.83 -13.17
CA ALA A 123 8.37 5.21 -14.25
C ALA A 123 9.33 6.19 -14.96
N ASN A 124 9.13 7.49 -14.81
CA ASN A 124 10.08 8.50 -15.27
C ASN A 124 10.51 9.41 -14.11
N ALA A 125 11.13 10.54 -14.40
CA ALA A 125 11.63 11.45 -13.36
C ALA A 125 10.53 11.98 -12.42
N GLY A 126 9.25 11.85 -12.78
CA GLY A 126 8.15 12.46 -12.04
C GLY A 126 8.05 13.97 -12.31
N PRO A 127 7.18 14.68 -11.56
CA PRO A 127 7.04 16.13 -11.70
C PRO A 127 8.32 16.89 -11.33
N ALA A 128 8.47 18.11 -11.87
CA ALA A 128 9.72 18.85 -12.02
C ALA A 128 10.69 18.82 -10.82
N GLY A 129 11.94 18.41 -11.08
CA GLY A 129 13.12 18.75 -10.28
C GLY A 129 13.56 17.75 -9.20
N GLN A 130 12.86 16.62 -9.02
CA GLN A 130 13.28 15.59 -8.05
C GLN A 130 13.45 14.21 -8.72
N PRO A 131 14.50 13.43 -8.36
CA PRO A 131 14.73 12.12 -8.95
C PRO A 131 13.82 11.06 -8.30
N TYR A 132 12.57 10.96 -8.76
CA TYR A 132 11.63 9.92 -8.31
C TYR A 132 11.71 8.63 -9.13
N LYS A 133 12.43 8.63 -10.24
CA LYS A 133 12.64 7.44 -11.06
C LYS A 133 13.32 6.35 -10.23
N GLY A 134 12.76 5.13 -10.22
CA GLY A 134 13.30 4.04 -9.43
C GLY A 134 13.02 4.15 -7.93
N LYS A 135 12.20 5.13 -7.51
CA LYS A 135 11.81 5.33 -6.12
C LYS A 135 10.40 4.84 -5.89
N ILE A 136 10.25 4.03 -4.86
CA ILE A 136 8.95 3.60 -4.34
C ILE A 136 8.67 4.41 -3.09
N MET A 137 7.45 4.92 -2.96
CA MET A 137 7.07 5.80 -1.87
C MET A 137 5.76 5.32 -1.25
N CYS A 138 5.64 5.49 0.07
CA CYS A 138 4.35 5.42 0.74
C CYS A 138 3.75 6.82 0.77
N GLU A 139 2.53 6.96 0.28
CA GLU A 139 1.78 8.20 0.28
C GLU A 139 0.61 8.11 1.26
N ALA A 140 0.46 9.13 2.08
CA ALA A 140 -0.69 9.32 2.95
C ALA A 140 -1.24 10.74 2.78
N ASP A 141 -2.55 10.90 2.97
CA ASP A 141 -3.15 12.22 3.07
C ASP A 141 -2.70 12.93 4.36
N LYS A 142 -2.40 14.23 4.30
CA LYS A 142 -1.95 15.01 5.46
C LYS A 142 -2.95 14.98 6.62
N SER A 143 -4.24 14.81 6.34
CA SER A 143 -5.31 14.74 7.35
C SER A 143 -5.39 13.38 8.07
N LYS A 144 -4.76 12.33 7.53
CA LYS A 144 -4.96 10.94 7.98
C LYS A 144 -3.80 10.48 8.86
N SER A 145 -3.97 10.59 10.17
CA SER A 145 -2.88 10.43 11.14
C SER A 145 -2.36 8.99 11.20
N GLY A 146 -3.27 8.00 11.10
CA GLY A 146 -2.96 6.58 11.13
C GLY A 146 -2.14 6.16 9.91
N ALA A 147 -2.52 6.62 8.72
CA ALA A 147 -1.79 6.39 7.48
C ALA A 147 -0.38 7.00 7.52
N ASN A 148 -0.24 8.23 8.02
CA ASN A 148 1.07 8.87 8.18
C ASN A 148 1.97 8.10 9.14
N LYS A 149 1.45 7.71 10.31
CA LYS A 149 2.18 6.87 11.27
C LYS A 149 2.57 5.53 10.67
N PHE A 150 1.70 4.93 9.87
CA PHE A 150 1.97 3.67 9.19
C PHE A 150 3.10 3.81 8.16
N CYS A 151 3.00 4.78 7.24
CA CYS A 151 4.03 5.07 6.24
C CYS A 151 5.39 5.40 6.88
N GLN A 152 5.40 6.18 7.96
CA GLN A 152 6.61 6.42 8.74
C GLN A 152 7.17 5.13 9.34
N SER A 153 6.30 4.24 9.85
CA SER A 153 6.73 3.00 10.49
C SER A 153 7.32 1.95 9.53
N ILE A 154 6.97 1.99 8.24
CA ILE A 154 7.52 1.07 7.23
C ILE A 154 8.77 1.63 6.55
N THR A 155 8.94 2.95 6.52
CA THR A 155 10.10 3.61 5.89
C THR A 155 11.20 3.97 6.89
N GLY A 156 10.84 4.26 8.14
CA GLY A 156 11.73 4.89 9.11
C GLY A 156 12.09 6.33 8.76
N LYS A 157 11.51 6.92 7.71
CA LYS A 157 11.84 8.27 7.21
C LYS A 157 10.77 9.28 7.59
N THR A 158 11.14 10.55 7.57
CA THR A 158 10.22 11.67 7.75
C THR A 158 9.43 11.94 6.47
N ALA A 159 8.25 12.52 6.63
CA ALA A 159 7.42 12.93 5.51
C ALA A 159 8.08 14.04 4.70
N VAL A 160 8.01 13.92 3.37
CA VAL A 160 8.21 15.03 2.43
C VAL A 160 6.86 15.40 1.80
N THR A 161 6.69 16.65 1.36
CA THR A 161 5.49 17.00 0.59
C THR A 161 5.59 16.38 -0.80
N CYS A 162 4.54 15.68 -1.23
CA CYS A 162 4.53 15.03 -2.53
C CYS A 162 4.45 16.06 -3.67
N ALA A 163 5.42 16.05 -4.59
CA ALA A 163 5.44 17.02 -5.69
C ALA A 163 4.29 16.84 -6.70
N HIS A 164 3.68 15.65 -6.79
CA HIS A 164 2.58 15.40 -7.72
C HIS A 164 1.18 15.80 -7.22
N ALA A 165 1.02 16.05 -5.91
CA ALA A 165 -0.31 16.18 -5.31
C ALA A 165 -0.26 17.07 -4.07
N SER A 166 -1.06 18.14 -4.08
CA SER A 166 -1.26 18.98 -2.91
C SER A 166 -2.01 18.21 -1.82
N GLY A 167 -1.64 18.42 -0.55
CA GLY A 167 -2.30 17.75 0.58
C GLY A 167 -1.82 16.34 0.90
N LYS A 168 -0.79 15.82 0.22
CA LYS A 168 -0.21 14.50 0.49
C LYS A 168 1.18 14.57 1.12
N ASN A 169 1.46 13.61 2.00
CA ASN A 169 2.77 13.31 2.56
C ASN A 169 3.32 12.05 1.91
N CYS A 170 4.58 12.11 1.50
CA CYS A 170 5.29 11.02 0.86
C CYS A 170 6.46 10.58 1.72
N TYR A 171 6.68 9.28 1.79
CA TYR A 171 7.75 8.64 2.55
C TYR A 171 8.51 7.72 1.60
N ILE A 172 9.76 8.05 1.30
CA ILE A 172 10.57 7.29 0.33
C ILE A 172 10.96 5.94 0.94
N ILE A 173 10.57 4.84 0.33
CA ILE A 173 10.91 3.49 0.78
C ILE A 173 12.33 3.13 0.30
N SER A 174 12.51 3.09 -1.01
CA SER A 174 13.77 2.72 -1.70
C SER A 174 14.17 3.80 -2.68
#